data_AF-A0A653F2R9-F1
#
_entry.id   AF-A0A653F2R9-F1
#
_cell.length_a   1.000
_cell.length_b   1.000
_cell.length_c   1.000
_cell.angle_alpha   90.00
_cell.angle_beta   90.00
_cell.angle_gamma   90.00
#
_symmetry.space_group_name_H-M   'P 1'
#
loop_
_entity.id
_entity.type
_entity.pdbx_description
1 polymer ?
#
loop_
_entity_poly.entity_id
_entity_poly.type
_entity_poly.pdbx_seq_one_letter_code
_entity_poly.pdbx_strand_id
1 'polypeptide(L)'
;MITGTASRAGAMATASVILIGAAILRGSTAAADPNQDDQFLASLDQRGIPALENAPSLIATAHKVCGRLDGGMPVDGVVESMTNFAVNNDPSLRRYPRDRLTRTFSRFVSAAVQIYCPVHQDKIASLSAISAPRINGLPHRVTLYTHTQ
;
A
#
# COMPACT_ATOMS: atom_id res chain seq x y z
N MET A 1 -39.89 -44.66 -35.08
CA MET A 1 -40.65 -43.44 -35.43
C MET A 1 -40.74 -42.55 -34.20
N ILE A 2 -40.90 -41.25 -34.37
CA ILE A 2 -40.73 -40.20 -33.32
C ILE A 2 -42.11 -39.79 -32.76
N THR A 3 -42.12 -38.96 -31.70
CA THR A 3 -43.24 -38.19 -31.07
C THR A 3 -43.81 -38.83 -29.79
N GLY A 4 -43.97 -38.15 -28.64
CA GLY A 4 -43.45 -36.84 -28.21
C GLY A 4 -44.40 -36.02 -27.33
N THR A 5 -44.01 -35.73 -26.07
CA THR A 5 -44.63 -34.76 -25.10
C THR A 5 -46.06 -35.12 -24.62
N ALA A 6 -46.57 -34.77 -23.42
CA ALA A 6 -46.40 -33.65 -22.49
C ALA A 6 -46.98 -34.06 -21.08
N SER A 7 -46.88 -33.36 -19.93
CA SER A 7 -46.05 -32.25 -19.41
C SER A 7 -46.30 -32.02 -17.89
N ARG A 8 -45.38 -31.32 -17.19
CA ARG A 8 -45.50 -30.62 -15.88
C ARG A 8 -45.91 -31.38 -14.60
N ALA A 9 -45.07 -31.30 -13.56
CA ALA A 9 -45.26 -30.42 -12.38
C ALA A 9 -44.10 -30.58 -11.37
N GLY A 10 -43.84 -29.56 -10.52
CA GLY A 10 -42.92 -29.68 -9.38
C GLY A 10 -41.71 -28.74 -9.40
N ALA A 11 -41.93 -27.44 -9.22
CA ALA A 11 -40.84 -26.50 -8.94
C ALA A 11 -40.53 -26.49 -7.44
N MET A 12 -39.25 -26.64 -7.08
CA MET A 12 -38.72 -26.27 -5.76
C MET A 12 -37.44 -25.45 -5.96
N ALA A 13 -37.38 -24.29 -5.32
CA ALA A 13 -36.36 -23.30 -5.57
C ALA A 13 -35.10 -23.51 -4.72
N THR A 14 -33.93 -23.42 -5.34
CA THR A 14 -32.68 -23.10 -4.67
C THR A 14 -32.03 -21.90 -5.38
N ALA A 15 -32.36 -20.70 -4.90
CA ALA A 15 -31.72 -19.48 -5.37
C ALA A 15 -30.29 -19.39 -4.80
N SER A 16 -29.34 -20.00 -5.52
CA SER A 16 -27.92 -19.91 -5.21
C SER A 16 -27.42 -18.49 -5.48
N VAL A 17 -27.46 -17.62 -4.47
CA VAL A 17 -26.73 -16.34 -4.49
C VAL A 17 -25.24 -16.66 -4.38
N ILE A 18 -24.61 -17.01 -5.50
CA ILE A 18 -23.16 -17.02 -5.60
C ILE A 18 -22.73 -15.56 -5.69
N LEU A 19 -21.86 -15.17 -4.77
CA LEU A 19 -21.48 -13.79 -4.53
C LEU A 19 -21.03 -13.11 -5.83
N ILE A 20 -21.26 -11.80 -5.89
CA ILE A 20 -20.52 -10.88 -6.74
C ILE A 20 -19.06 -11.00 -6.33
N GLY A 21 -18.36 -11.96 -6.93
CA GLY A 21 -16.92 -11.96 -7.00
C GLY A 21 -16.57 -10.71 -7.78
N ALA A 22 -16.21 -9.65 -7.06
CA ALA A 22 -15.63 -8.48 -7.67
C ALA A 22 -14.44 -9.00 -8.48
N ALA A 23 -14.58 -8.98 -9.80
CA ALA A 23 -13.43 -8.93 -10.67
C ALA A 23 -12.69 -7.68 -10.22
N ILE A 24 -11.66 -7.88 -9.39
CA ILE A 24 -10.61 -6.89 -9.24
C ILE A 24 -10.01 -6.84 -10.63
N LEU A 25 -10.56 -5.93 -11.43
CA LEU A 25 -9.90 -5.30 -12.55
C LEU A 25 -8.68 -4.59 -11.96
N ARG A 26 -7.68 -5.38 -11.58
CA ARG A 26 -6.30 -5.05 -11.91
C ARG A 26 -6.38 -4.76 -13.39
N GLY A 27 -6.25 -3.48 -13.72
CA GLY A 27 -6.44 -3.00 -15.07
C GLY A 27 -5.38 -3.58 -15.98
N SER A 28 -5.58 -4.81 -16.44
CA SER A 28 -5.08 -5.29 -17.71
C SER A 28 -5.95 -4.68 -18.81
N THR A 29 -6.01 -3.35 -18.83
CA THR A 29 -5.97 -2.65 -20.10
C THR A 29 -4.71 -3.14 -20.82
N ALA A 30 -4.76 -3.22 -22.14
CA ALA A 30 -3.57 -3.49 -22.94
C ALA A 30 -2.67 -2.23 -22.96
N ALA A 31 -2.17 -1.84 -21.79
CA ALA A 31 -1.04 -0.94 -21.66
C ALA A 31 0.22 -1.72 -22.04
N ALA A 32 1.09 -1.11 -22.86
CA ALA A 32 2.46 -1.58 -23.01
C ALA A 32 3.08 -1.70 -21.61
N ASP A 33 3.90 -2.73 -21.40
CA ASP A 33 4.55 -3.02 -20.11
C ASP A 33 5.14 -1.73 -19.52
N PRO A 34 4.52 -1.15 -18.46
CA PRO A 34 4.92 0.17 -18.01
C PRO A 34 6.30 0.05 -17.38
N ASN A 35 7.23 0.90 -17.79
CA ASN A 35 8.59 0.91 -17.26
C ASN A 35 8.55 0.96 -15.73
N GLN A 36 9.50 0.32 -15.06
CA GLN A 36 9.58 0.30 -13.60
C GLN A 36 9.56 1.72 -13.02
N ASP A 37 10.15 2.68 -13.73
CA ASP A 37 10.10 4.11 -13.39
C ASP A 37 8.67 4.68 -13.38
N ASP A 38 7.86 4.37 -14.40
CA ASP A 38 6.48 4.84 -14.50
C ASP A 38 5.61 4.22 -13.40
N GLN A 39 5.81 2.93 -13.13
CA GLN A 39 5.15 2.23 -12.01
C GLN A 39 5.53 2.85 -10.67
N PHE A 40 6.81 3.16 -10.47
CA PHE A 40 7.31 3.80 -9.27
C PHE A 40 6.68 5.19 -9.07
N LEU A 41 6.71 6.05 -10.09
CA LEU A 41 6.15 7.40 -10.05
C LEU A 41 4.63 7.39 -9.80
N ALA A 42 3.88 6.53 -10.50
CA ALA A 42 2.44 6.35 -10.23
C ALA A 42 2.17 5.88 -8.80
N SER A 43 3.05 5.07 -8.23
CA SER A 43 2.94 4.57 -6.86
C SER A 43 3.35 5.60 -5.78
N LEU A 44 4.08 6.66 -6.13
CA LEU A 44 4.35 7.79 -5.23
C LEU A 44 3.10 8.68 -5.11
N ASP A 45 2.46 8.99 -6.24
CA ASP A 45 1.24 9.79 -6.30
C ASP A 45 0.11 9.19 -5.43
N GLN A 46 -0.16 7.89 -5.60
CA GLN A 46 -1.10 7.12 -4.76
C GLN A 46 -0.80 7.20 -3.25
N ARG A 47 0.45 7.46 -2.85
CA ARG A 47 0.88 7.54 -1.45
C ARG A 47 0.86 8.99 -0.91
N GLY A 48 0.36 9.94 -1.69
CA GLY A 48 0.34 11.36 -1.36
C GLY A 48 1.74 11.99 -1.37
N ILE A 49 2.67 11.38 -2.11
CA ILE A 49 3.98 11.95 -2.41
C ILE A 49 3.84 12.49 -3.83
N PRO A 50 3.45 13.77 -4.03
CA PRO A 50 3.42 14.32 -5.38
C PRO A 50 4.81 14.13 -5.98
N ALA A 51 4.87 13.74 -7.25
CA ALA A 51 6.14 13.67 -7.97
C ALA A 51 6.73 15.10 -7.97
N LEU A 52 7.68 15.35 -7.06
CA LEU A 52 8.42 16.60 -7.04
C LEU A 52 9.02 16.82 -8.42
N GLU A 53 9.21 18.09 -8.79
CA GLU A 53 9.49 18.60 -10.15
C GLU A 53 10.74 18.02 -10.86
N ASN A 54 11.42 17.06 -10.22
CA ASN A 54 12.61 16.37 -10.68
C ASN A 54 12.42 14.83 -10.56
N ALA A 55 11.47 14.26 -11.31
CA ALA A 55 11.22 12.81 -11.34
C ALA A 55 12.49 11.94 -11.53
N PRO A 56 13.47 12.30 -12.40
CA PRO A 56 14.73 11.54 -12.51
C PRO A 56 15.54 11.47 -11.21
N SER A 57 15.47 12.51 -10.37
CA SER A 57 16.13 12.54 -9.06
C SER A 57 15.45 11.58 -8.06
N LEU A 58 14.13 11.44 -8.14
CA LEU A 58 13.37 10.48 -7.33
C LEU A 58 13.70 9.04 -7.74
N ILE A 59 13.76 8.73 -9.03
CA ILE A 59 14.17 7.42 -9.57
C ILE A 59 15.60 7.09 -9.13
N ALA A 60 16.56 8.00 -9.35
CA ALA A 60 17.95 7.81 -8.91
C ALA A 60 18.08 7.63 -7.38
N THR A 61 17.18 8.24 -6.60
CA THR A 61 17.13 8.06 -5.14
C THR A 61 16.51 6.71 -4.76
N ALA A 62 15.54 6.20 -5.50
CA ALA A 62 14.96 4.87 -5.30
C ALA A 62 15.97 3.75 -5.54
N HIS A 63 16.79 3.83 -6.60
CA HIS A 63 17.90 2.90 -6.80
C HIS A 63 18.95 2.97 -5.67
N LYS A 64 19.24 4.17 -5.15
CA LYS A 64 20.12 4.34 -3.98
C LYS A 64 19.55 3.74 -2.69
N VAL A 65 18.22 3.69 -2.53
CA VAL A 65 17.57 2.97 -1.42
C VAL A 65 17.91 1.47 -1.52
N CYS A 66 17.70 0.86 -2.69
CA CYS A 66 18.03 -0.55 -2.90
C CYS A 66 19.51 -0.86 -2.63
N GLY A 67 20.44 -0.10 -3.23
CA GLY A 67 21.87 -0.30 -3.00
C GLY A 67 22.33 -0.14 -1.53
N ARG A 68 21.60 0.61 -0.70
CA ARG A 68 21.85 0.67 0.75
C ARG A 68 21.35 -0.58 1.49
N LEU A 69 20.21 -1.12 1.08
CA LEU A 69 19.65 -2.36 1.64
C LEU A 69 20.46 -3.60 1.23
N ASP A 70 21.01 -3.60 0.01
CA ASP A 70 21.99 -4.57 -0.48
C ASP A 70 23.30 -4.49 0.33
N GLY A 71 23.74 -3.26 0.66
CA GLY A 71 24.85 -2.99 1.59
C GLY A 71 24.57 -3.29 3.07
N GLY A 72 23.44 -3.93 3.39
CA GLY A 72 23.11 -4.38 4.75
C GLY A 72 22.53 -3.30 5.68
N MET A 73 22.27 -2.08 5.20
CA MET A 73 21.59 -1.05 6.01
C MET A 73 20.15 -1.50 6.32
N PRO A 74 19.67 -1.39 7.56
CA PRO A 74 18.28 -1.71 7.88
C PRO A 74 17.33 -0.61 7.36
N VAL A 75 16.08 -0.97 7.11
CA VAL A 75 15.09 -0.14 6.42
C VAL A 75 14.78 1.17 7.16
N ASP A 76 14.68 1.11 8.49
CA ASP A 76 14.55 2.27 9.37
C ASP A 76 15.78 3.18 9.29
N GLY A 77 16.99 2.62 9.25
CA GLY A 77 18.24 3.35 9.02
C GLY A 77 18.28 4.07 7.67
N VAL A 78 17.71 3.50 6.61
CA VAL A 78 17.57 4.17 5.31
C VAL A 78 16.60 5.36 5.42
N VAL A 79 15.42 5.17 6.01
CA VAL A 79 14.42 6.25 6.23
C VAL A 79 14.99 7.38 7.09
N GLU A 80 15.71 7.03 8.15
CA GLU A 80 16.40 7.94 9.07
C GLU A 80 17.44 8.78 8.32
N SER A 81 18.30 8.12 7.53
CA SER A 81 19.31 8.78 6.71
C SER A 81 18.70 9.70 5.65
N MET A 82 17.61 9.29 4.99
CA MET A 82 16.88 10.14 4.03
C MET A 82 16.28 11.37 4.71
N THR A 83 15.70 11.21 5.90
CA THR A 83 15.09 12.32 6.64
C THR A 83 16.13 13.34 7.08
N ASN A 84 17.29 12.87 7.59
CA ASN A 84 18.41 13.74 7.96
C ASN A 84 19.04 14.41 6.73
N PHE A 85 19.18 13.70 5.61
CA PHE A 85 19.65 14.29 4.35
C PHE A 85 18.72 15.42 3.89
N ALA A 86 17.41 15.20 3.86
CA ALA A 86 16.44 16.23 3.47
C ALA A 86 16.53 17.48 4.37
N VAL A 87 16.52 17.30 5.70
CA VAL A 87 16.59 18.38 6.69
C VAL A 87 17.93 19.15 6.69
N ASN A 88 19.01 18.53 6.21
CA ASN A 88 20.32 19.17 6.08
C ASN A 88 20.48 19.93 4.75
N ASN A 89 19.85 19.47 3.66
CA ASN A 89 19.87 20.17 2.37
C ASN A 89 18.84 21.31 2.33
N ASP A 90 17.66 21.12 2.92
CA ASP A 90 16.63 22.15 3.09
C ASP A 90 16.31 22.35 4.58
N PRO A 91 16.95 23.34 5.24
CA PRO A 91 16.66 23.69 6.63
C PRO A 91 15.22 24.15 6.85
N SER A 92 14.48 24.57 5.82
CA SER A 92 13.07 24.96 5.95
C SER A 92 12.20 23.78 6.37
N LEU A 93 12.59 22.54 6.04
CA LEU A 93 11.89 21.32 6.43
C LEU A 93 11.87 21.10 7.95
N ARG A 94 12.76 21.75 8.71
CA ARG A 94 12.76 21.73 10.19
C ARG A 94 11.47 22.27 10.80
N ARG A 95 10.66 23.01 10.03
CA ARG A 95 9.32 23.47 10.44
C ARG A 95 8.28 22.36 10.54
N TYR A 96 8.52 21.20 9.90
CA TYR A 96 7.59 20.08 9.91
C TYR A 96 7.93 19.08 11.02
N PRO A 97 6.92 18.47 11.67
CA PRO A 97 7.16 17.39 12.63
C PRO A 97 8.01 16.29 12.01
N ARG A 98 9.03 15.84 12.74
CA ARG A 98 10.05 14.91 12.24
C ARG A 98 9.40 13.60 11.79
N ASP A 99 8.48 13.07 12.57
CA ASP A 99 7.65 11.89 12.27
C ASP A 99 6.66 12.08 11.10
N ARG A 100 6.37 13.32 10.65
CA ARG A 100 5.69 13.55 9.36
C ARG A 100 6.64 13.24 8.20
N LEU A 101 7.86 13.78 8.25
CA LEU A 101 8.90 13.53 7.25
C LEU A 101 9.27 12.04 7.21
N THR A 102 9.51 11.42 8.36
CA THR A 102 9.78 9.98 8.49
C THR A 102 8.68 9.16 7.81
N ARG A 103 7.39 9.45 8.04
CA ARG A 103 6.27 8.74 7.38
C ARG A 103 6.26 8.91 5.86
N THR A 104 6.60 10.09 5.34
CA THR A 104 6.77 10.31 3.90
C THR A 104 7.91 9.46 3.33
N PHE A 105 9.07 9.45 3.99
CA PHE A 105 10.21 8.65 3.55
C PHE A 105 10.00 7.14 3.72
N SER A 106 9.27 6.68 4.73
CA SER A 106 8.83 5.27 4.83
C SER A 106 7.97 4.87 3.63
N ARG A 107 7.00 5.71 3.23
CA ARG A 107 6.16 5.45 2.04
C ARG A 107 6.99 5.39 0.75
N PHE A 108 7.98 6.28 0.60
CA PHE A 108 8.92 6.28 -0.52
C PHE A 108 9.79 5.01 -0.53
N VAL A 109 10.38 4.62 0.59
CA VAL A 109 11.23 3.42 0.70
C VAL A 109 10.41 2.16 0.42
N SER A 110 9.19 2.05 0.96
CA SER A 110 8.30 0.94 0.61
C SER A 110 7.98 0.91 -0.88
N ALA A 111 7.75 2.05 -1.53
CA ALA A 111 7.53 2.12 -2.97
C ALA A 111 8.75 1.63 -3.78
N ALA A 112 9.94 2.12 -3.44
CA ALA A 112 11.19 1.72 -4.09
C ALA A 112 11.47 0.21 -3.95
N VAL A 113 11.26 -0.35 -2.75
CA VAL A 113 11.45 -1.79 -2.49
C VAL A 113 10.44 -2.66 -3.24
N GLN A 114 9.18 -2.23 -3.36
CA GLN A 114 8.17 -2.98 -4.11
C GLN A 114 8.49 -3.08 -5.60
N ILE A 115 9.10 -2.04 -6.19
CA ILE A 115 9.33 -1.94 -7.63
C ILE A 115 10.74 -2.39 -8.05
N TYR A 116 11.80 -1.88 -7.41
CA TYR A 116 13.18 -2.04 -7.88
C TYR A 116 14.00 -3.12 -7.13
N CYS A 117 13.66 -3.44 -5.88
CA CYS A 117 14.38 -4.46 -5.11
C CYS A 117 13.42 -5.37 -4.31
N PRO A 118 12.60 -6.20 -4.99
CA PRO A 118 11.59 -7.03 -4.35
C PRO A 118 12.15 -8.06 -3.35
N VAL A 119 13.44 -8.39 -3.45
CA VAL A 119 14.18 -9.24 -2.50
C VAL A 119 14.24 -8.69 -1.06
N HIS A 120 13.86 -7.42 -0.85
CA HIS A 120 13.79 -6.79 0.48
C HIS A 120 12.35 -6.51 0.95
N GLN A 121 11.33 -7.08 0.30
CA GLN A 121 9.92 -6.86 0.66
C GLN A 121 9.57 -7.36 2.08
N ASP A 122 10.26 -8.40 2.56
CA ASP A 122 10.18 -8.87 3.94
C ASP A 122 10.61 -7.78 4.94
N LYS A 123 11.68 -7.05 4.63
CA LYS A 123 12.25 -6.01 5.51
C LYS A 123 11.30 -4.82 5.69
N ILE A 124 10.50 -4.47 4.68
CA ILE A 124 9.52 -3.36 4.78
C ILE A 124 8.23 -3.74 5.53
N ALA A 125 8.00 -5.02 5.86
CA ALA A 125 6.89 -5.41 6.74
C ALA A 125 6.96 -4.72 8.12
N SER A 126 8.18 -4.41 8.58
CA SER A 126 8.44 -3.60 9.77
C SER A 126 7.85 -2.17 9.68
N LEU A 127 7.87 -1.54 8.51
CA LEU A 127 7.29 -0.21 8.28
C LEU A 127 5.75 -0.25 8.24
N SER A 128 5.17 -1.36 7.79
CA SER A 128 3.72 -1.55 7.72
C SER A 128 3.08 -1.51 9.11
N ALA A 129 3.74 -2.07 10.13
CA ALA A 129 3.30 -2.02 11.52
C ALA A 129 3.23 -0.58 12.09
N ILE A 130 4.09 0.33 11.59
CA ILE A 130 4.12 1.75 11.96
C ILE A 130 3.07 2.56 11.16
N SER A 131 2.71 2.08 9.96
CA SER A 131 1.81 2.75 9.03
C SER A 131 0.33 2.40 9.23
N ALA A 132 0.02 1.35 10.00
CA ALA A 132 -1.33 1.09 10.45
C ALA A 132 -1.84 2.32 11.23
N PRO A 133 -2.99 2.94 10.87
CA PRO A 133 -3.61 3.89 11.77
C PRO A 133 -3.88 3.15 13.08
N ARG A 134 -3.48 3.72 14.22
CA ARG A 134 -3.73 3.13 15.54
C ARG A 134 -5.21 3.27 15.91
N ILE A 135 -6.10 2.63 15.13
CA ILE A 135 -7.48 2.30 15.50
C ILE A 135 -7.48 1.15 16.51
N ASN A 136 -6.65 1.28 17.55
CA ASN A 136 -6.86 0.57 18.79
C ASN A 136 -8.06 1.25 19.46
N GLY A 137 -9.25 0.98 18.94
CA GLY A 137 -10.48 1.16 19.68
C GLY A 137 -10.36 0.31 20.93
N LEU A 138 -10.05 0.95 22.06
CA LEU A 138 -10.12 0.30 23.36
C LEU A 138 -11.56 -0.19 23.52
N PRO A 139 -11.83 -1.50 23.68
CA PRO A 139 -13.10 -1.92 24.22
C PRO A 139 -13.06 -1.58 25.71
N HIS A 140 -13.28 -0.30 26.03
CA HIS A 140 -13.80 0.03 27.35
C HIS A 140 -15.14 -0.67 27.47
N ARG A 141 -15.08 -1.83 28.10
CA ARG A 141 -16.21 -2.67 28.49
C ARG A 141 -17.01 -1.89 29.54
N VAL A 142 -17.79 -0.91 29.08
CA VAL A 142 -18.82 -0.26 29.87
C VAL A 142 -19.90 -1.31 30.08
N THR A 143 -19.75 -2.05 31.19
CA THR A 143 -20.76 -2.97 31.68
C THR A 143 -22.03 -2.18 31.94
N LEU A 144 -23.01 -2.32 31.06
CA LEU A 144 -24.36 -1.79 31.24
C LEU A 144 -24.99 -2.48 32.45
N TYR A 145 -24.88 -1.85 33.61
CA TYR A 145 -25.71 -2.19 34.76
C TYR A 145 -27.12 -1.67 34.50
N THR A 146 -27.98 -2.56 34.00
CA THR A 146 -29.42 -2.39 34.13
C THR A 146 -29.78 -2.45 35.61
N HIS A 147 -30.24 -1.33 36.18
CA HIS A 147 -30.92 -1.35 37.47
C HIS A 147 -32.29 -0.69 37.32
N THR A 148 -33.31 -1.53 37.20
CA THR A 148 -34.72 -1.15 37.32
C THR A 148 -35.15 -1.23 38.78
N GLN A 149 -35.37 -0.08 39.42
CA GLN A 149 -36.51 0.15 40.31
C GLN A 149 -36.71 1.65 40.52
#